data_AF-A0A932LLU4-F1
#
_entry.id   AF-A0A932LLU4-F1
#
_cell.length_a   1.000
_cell.length_b   1.000
_cell.length_c   1.000
_cell.angle_alpha   90.00
_cell.angle_beta   90.00
_cell.angle_gamma   90.00
#
_symmetry.space_group_name_H-M   'P 1'
#
loop_
_entity.id
_entity.type
_entity.pdbx_description
1 polymer ?
#
loop_
_entity_poly.entity_id
_entity_poly.type
_entity_poly.pdbx_seq_one_letter_code
_entity_poly.pdbx_strand_id
1 'polypeptide(L)'
;MTLLFLGIFVVSLVVSFAATRQVRDVANRRGWISVPKDGRHVHQTALPRLGGVAIFLAFSLSLILWLGLSLVYPNLLKGLAPETLLRIYVPACLIFCLGIYDDLHGAGPYLKFSVQVIAATMLFIGGMRILDLPVLFGAHSLPWFVGLPLTVLWVVAITNAFNLIDGLDGLAAGSALFSTVVFFIVALVNESWLGSLMSVALAGAILGFLRFNFNPATIFLGDSGSLFIGFVLSALALAGAQKAPTLVAVAIPVVSFGLPILETALSILRRLISGRPIFTADREHIHHKLLEMGFSHRQVVIVLYAVSALFAMLSLFLLWPTGSTLGLVLAVVGTGVWLGVQHLNYLEFGELRRVALRTIEQRQIVINNLAIRRAVEELKVATSYDQVRSVLLAAFEGNDFDAFELQLKALSGDQGSFVEMNKPFHWTKIPHIVSISTMPSWKLTLELVTTTNRRRGSLVVYRVYSQRGLQLDVNLITSAFPVALADALDRVFATAEVLTTAPGEVQYLAANL
;
A
#
# COMPACT_ATOMS: atom_id res chain seq x y z
N MET A 1 43.16 -2.87 13.41
CA MET A 1 41.81 -2.34 13.69
C MET A 1 40.71 -3.36 13.42
N THR A 2 40.69 -4.03 12.26
CA THR A 2 39.74 -5.12 11.97
C THR A 2 39.75 -6.23 13.02
N LEU A 3 40.93 -6.66 13.48
CA LEU A 3 41.07 -7.62 14.58
C LEU A 3 40.45 -7.14 15.91
N LEU A 4 40.44 -5.83 16.14
CA LEU A 4 39.87 -5.26 17.36
C LEU A 4 38.34 -5.28 17.30
N PHE A 5 37.75 -4.88 16.17
CA PHE A 5 36.30 -5.02 15.97
C PHE A 5 35.85 -6.48 16.02
N LEU A 6 36.63 -7.40 15.44
CA LEU A 6 36.40 -8.84 15.58
C LEU A 6 36.49 -9.30 17.03
N GLY A 7 37.48 -8.81 17.79
CA GLY A 7 37.61 -9.07 19.22
C GLY A 7 36.38 -8.61 20.01
N ILE A 8 35.92 -7.38 19.78
CA ILE A 8 34.69 -6.85 20.41
C ILE A 8 33.46 -7.66 20.03
N PHE A 9 33.32 -8.04 18.75
CA PHE A 9 32.23 -8.89 18.29
C PHE A 9 32.20 -10.22 19.05
N VAL A 10 33.35 -10.91 19.13
CA VAL A 10 33.48 -12.20 19.81
C VAL A 10 33.21 -12.06 21.31
N VAL A 11 33.73 -11.02 21.96
CA VAL A 11 33.46 -10.74 23.37
C VAL A 11 31.95 -10.54 23.59
N SER A 12 31.32 -9.67 22.79
CA SER A 12 29.88 -9.40 22.90
C SER A 12 29.05 -10.66 22.69
N LEU A 13 29.42 -11.49 21.71
CA LEU A 13 28.77 -12.77 21.41
C LEU A 13 28.87 -13.74 22.59
N VAL A 14 30.07 -13.95 23.13
CA VAL A 14 30.31 -14.88 24.25
C VAL A 14 29.60 -14.40 25.51
N VAL A 15 29.67 -13.10 25.80
CA VAL A 15 28.99 -12.50 26.95
C VAL A 15 27.49 -12.64 26.81
N SER A 16 26.92 -12.33 25.65
CA SER A 16 25.47 -12.48 25.42
C SER A 16 25.04 -13.94 25.51
N PHE A 17 25.82 -14.88 24.95
CA PHE A 17 25.53 -16.31 25.05
C PHE A 17 25.49 -16.78 26.52
N ALA A 18 26.50 -16.39 27.31
CA ALA A 18 26.58 -16.74 28.74
C ALA A 18 25.47 -16.06 29.56
N ALA A 19 25.27 -14.76 29.35
CA ALA A 19 24.25 -13.97 30.03
C ALA A 19 22.84 -14.46 29.70
N THR A 20 22.55 -14.80 28.44
CA THR A 20 21.24 -15.32 28.03
C THR A 20 20.90 -16.61 28.77
N ARG A 21 21.87 -17.52 28.90
CA ARG A 21 21.69 -18.74 29.69
C ARG A 21 21.36 -18.43 31.15
N GLN A 22 22.13 -17.54 31.78
CA GLN A 22 21.92 -17.16 33.19
C GLN A 22 20.57 -16.47 33.41
N VAL A 23 20.24 -15.49 32.57
CA VAL A 23 18.97 -14.74 32.64
C VAL A 23 17.78 -15.68 32.47
N ARG A 24 17.83 -16.60 31.50
CA ARG A 24 16.80 -17.63 31.31
C ARG A 24 16.63 -18.49 32.56
N ASP A 25 17.73 -19.01 33.12
CA ASP A 25 17.68 -19.91 34.26
C ASP A 25 17.16 -19.17 35.53
N VAL A 26 17.53 -17.90 35.72
CA VAL A 26 17.03 -17.06 36.83
C VAL A 26 15.54 -16.73 36.64
N ALA A 27 15.12 -16.35 35.44
CA ALA A 27 13.73 -16.00 35.15
C ALA A 27 12.81 -17.21 35.34
N ASN A 28 13.25 -18.40 34.93
CA ASN A 28 12.53 -19.65 35.18
C ASN A 28 12.42 -19.94 36.69
N ARG A 29 13.49 -19.76 37.47
CA ARG A 29 13.46 -19.96 38.93
C ARG A 29 12.55 -18.97 39.66
N ARG A 30 12.48 -17.73 39.19
CA ARG A 30 11.65 -16.66 39.78
C ARG A 30 10.21 -16.64 39.28
N GLY A 31 9.86 -17.48 38.31
CA GLY A 31 8.53 -17.51 37.71
C GLY A 31 8.22 -16.28 36.83
N TRP A 32 9.24 -15.56 36.36
CA TRP A 32 9.09 -14.44 35.41
C TRP A 32 8.86 -14.96 34.00
N ILE A 33 7.75 -15.65 33.82
CA ILE A 33 7.40 -16.41 32.64
C ILE A 33 6.09 -15.85 32.09
N SER A 34 6.03 -15.63 30.77
CA SER A 34 4.78 -15.25 30.15
C SER A 34 3.93 -16.47 29.86
N VAL A 35 2.82 -16.61 30.58
CA VAL A 35 1.80 -17.62 30.29
C VAL A 35 1.07 -17.22 29.01
N PRO A 36 0.84 -18.12 28.05
CA PRO A 36 0.07 -17.80 26.84
C PRO A 36 -1.34 -17.39 27.25
N LYS A 37 -1.68 -16.11 27.13
CA LYS A 37 -3.06 -15.61 27.23
C LYS A 37 -3.62 -15.44 25.82
N ASP A 38 -4.74 -16.10 25.56
CA ASP A 38 -5.66 -15.84 24.45
C ASP A 38 -5.12 -15.92 23.01
N GLY A 39 -4.53 -17.05 22.58
CA GLY A 39 -4.26 -17.32 21.16
C GLY A 39 -3.49 -16.24 20.39
N ARG A 40 -2.85 -15.29 21.10
CA ARG A 40 -2.03 -14.18 20.57
C ARG A 40 -0.58 -14.59 20.36
N HIS A 41 -0.16 -15.65 21.02
CA HIS A 41 1.18 -16.21 20.92
C HIS A 41 1.08 -17.57 20.24
N VAL A 42 1.90 -17.80 19.21
CA VAL A 42 1.99 -19.09 18.51
C VAL A 42 2.46 -20.19 19.46
N HIS A 43 3.10 -19.82 20.57
CA HIS A 43 3.63 -20.72 21.59
C HIS A 43 2.57 -21.18 22.59
N GLN A 44 2.51 -22.49 22.76
CA GLN A 44 1.69 -23.15 23.79
C GLN A 44 2.39 -23.25 25.15
N THR A 45 3.68 -22.93 25.24
CA THR A 45 4.50 -23.06 26.44
C THR A 45 4.89 -21.70 27.01
N ALA A 46 4.80 -21.56 28.33
CA ALA A 46 5.21 -20.35 29.03
C ALA A 46 6.74 -20.18 28.96
N LEU A 47 7.23 -19.06 28.41
CA LEU A 47 8.66 -18.76 28.26
C LEU A 47 9.04 -17.41 28.92
N PRO A 48 10.28 -17.25 29.43
CA PRO A 48 10.75 -15.96 29.94
C PRO A 48 10.82 -14.87 28.87
N ARG A 49 10.54 -13.61 29.23
CA ARG A 49 10.57 -12.43 28.32
C ARG A 49 11.73 -11.46 28.56
N LEU A 50 12.80 -11.89 29.22
CA LEU A 50 13.90 -11.01 29.61
C LEU A 50 15.15 -11.14 28.73
N GLY A 51 15.00 -11.57 27.48
CA GLY A 51 16.12 -11.76 26.55
C GLY A 51 16.93 -10.48 26.29
N GLY A 52 16.25 -9.34 26.26
CA GLY A 52 16.88 -8.02 26.12
C GLY A 52 17.95 -7.70 27.16
N VAL A 53 17.83 -8.25 28.37
CA VAL A 53 18.80 -8.03 29.45
C VAL A 53 20.18 -8.57 29.07
N ALA A 54 20.23 -9.76 28.45
CA ALA A 54 21.50 -10.34 28.02
C ALA A 54 22.15 -9.53 26.89
N ILE A 55 21.35 -9.04 25.95
CA ILE A 55 21.82 -8.20 24.84
C ILE A 55 22.36 -6.87 25.37
N PHE A 56 21.61 -6.21 26.25
CA PHE A 56 22.01 -4.94 26.86
C PHE A 56 23.32 -5.11 27.65
N LEU A 57 23.43 -6.12 28.50
CA LEU A 57 24.65 -6.37 29.28
C LEU A 57 25.87 -6.63 28.39
N ALA A 58 25.72 -7.44 27.34
CA ALA A 58 26.81 -7.71 26.40
C ALA A 58 27.24 -6.47 25.62
N PHE A 59 26.26 -5.68 25.16
CA PHE A 59 26.51 -4.41 24.48
C PHE A 59 27.23 -3.42 25.40
N SER A 60 26.71 -3.18 26.61
CA SER A 60 27.30 -2.27 27.58
C SER A 60 28.71 -2.69 28.01
N LEU A 61 28.94 -3.98 28.28
CA LEU A 61 30.26 -4.48 28.64
C LEU A 61 31.28 -4.29 27.51
N SER A 62 30.84 -4.46 26.26
CA SER A 62 31.69 -4.23 25.08
C SER A 62 32.09 -2.76 24.95
N LEU A 63 31.17 -1.82 25.23
CA LEU A 63 31.48 -0.39 25.25
C LEU A 63 32.43 -0.02 26.38
N ILE A 64 32.24 -0.57 27.58
CA ILE A 64 33.12 -0.35 28.74
C ILE A 64 34.52 -0.91 28.46
N LEU A 65 34.61 -2.11 27.88
CA LEU A 65 35.88 -2.71 27.50
C LEU A 65 36.63 -1.83 26.50
N TRP A 66 35.94 -1.34 25.46
CA TRP A 66 36.55 -0.45 24.49
C TRP A 66 37.02 0.87 25.13
N LEU A 67 36.20 1.47 26.00
CA LEU A 67 36.58 2.69 26.73
C LEU A 67 37.82 2.45 27.60
N GLY A 68 37.87 1.33 28.34
CA GLY A 68 39.03 0.95 29.14
C GLY A 68 40.28 0.73 28.29
N LEU A 69 40.18 0.01 27.17
CA LEU A 69 41.29 -0.16 26.24
C LEU A 69 41.76 1.17 25.66
N SER A 70 40.86 2.12 25.41
CA SER A 70 41.23 3.43 24.87
C SER A 70 41.96 4.32 25.86
N LEU A 71 41.72 4.14 27.17
CA LEU A 71 42.48 4.83 28.21
C LEU A 71 43.91 4.27 28.30
N VAL A 72 44.09 2.96 28.10
CA VAL A 72 45.39 2.28 28.17
C VAL A 72 46.20 2.47 26.88
N TYR A 73 45.55 2.44 25.73
CA TYR A 73 46.17 2.50 24.40
C TYR A 73 45.63 3.66 23.55
N PRO A 74 45.80 4.92 23.97
CA PRO A 74 45.20 6.09 23.31
C PRO A 74 45.66 6.26 21.85
N ASN A 75 46.88 5.82 21.53
CA ASN A 75 47.44 5.91 20.17
C ASN A 75 46.87 4.87 19.20
N LEU A 76 46.37 3.72 19.71
CA LEU A 76 45.74 2.66 18.92
C LEU A 76 44.24 2.91 18.71
N LEU A 77 43.60 3.63 19.62
CA LEU A 77 42.15 3.83 19.67
C LEU A 77 41.76 5.30 19.48
N LYS A 78 42.33 5.94 18.46
CA LYS A 78 41.90 7.29 18.03
C LYS A 78 40.46 7.24 17.49
N GLY A 79 39.69 8.29 17.75
CA GLY A 79 38.31 8.42 17.26
C GLY A 79 37.20 8.07 18.26
N LEU A 80 37.54 7.89 19.53
CA LEU A 80 36.54 7.79 20.59
C LEU A 80 35.89 9.17 20.79
N ALA A 81 34.55 9.22 20.68
CA ALA A 81 33.74 10.39 20.96
C ALA A 81 32.85 10.10 22.17
N PRO A 82 33.38 10.22 23.42
CA PRO A 82 32.65 9.88 24.63
C PRO A 82 31.33 10.63 24.74
N GLU A 83 31.31 11.90 24.32
CA GLU A 83 30.08 12.70 24.31
C GLU A 83 29.01 12.10 23.39
N THR A 84 29.36 11.76 22.15
CA THR A 84 28.42 11.14 21.19
C THR A 84 27.96 9.78 21.70
N LEU A 85 28.86 8.99 22.30
CA LEU A 85 28.52 7.71 22.92
C LEU A 85 27.48 7.92 24.03
N LEU A 86 27.70 8.85 24.95
CA LEU A 86 26.78 9.14 26.06
C LEU A 86 25.43 9.68 25.55
N ARG A 87 25.45 10.53 24.51
CA ARG A 87 24.22 11.07 23.88
C ARG A 87 23.34 9.97 23.29
N ILE A 88 23.89 8.82 22.87
CA ILE A 88 23.12 7.65 22.43
C ILE A 88 22.81 6.71 23.60
N TYR A 89 23.81 6.41 24.42
CA TYR A 89 23.74 5.38 25.45
C TYR A 89 22.76 5.73 26.58
N VAL A 90 22.74 7.00 27.03
CA VAL A 90 21.83 7.44 28.10
C VAL A 90 20.35 7.26 27.72
N PRO A 91 19.85 7.76 26.57
CA PRO A 91 18.47 7.49 26.17
C PRO A 91 18.23 6.01 25.81
N ALA A 92 19.25 5.27 25.37
CA ALA A 92 19.11 3.81 25.17
C ALA A 92 18.88 3.06 26.50
N CYS A 93 19.55 3.48 27.59
CA CYS A 93 19.28 2.97 28.94
C CYS A 93 17.85 3.28 29.38
N LEU A 94 17.34 4.48 29.08
CA LEU A 94 15.96 4.86 29.38
C LEU A 94 14.95 3.93 28.66
N ILE A 95 15.15 3.67 27.36
CA ILE A 95 14.31 2.74 26.58
C ILE A 95 14.41 1.31 27.11
N PHE A 96 15.61 0.86 27.46
CA PHE A 96 15.81 -0.46 28.04
C PHE A 96 15.08 -0.62 29.38
N CYS A 97 15.15 0.39 30.26
CA CYS A 97 14.41 0.41 31.52
C CYS A 97 12.89 0.39 31.31
N LEU A 98 12.38 1.14 30.32
CA LEU A 98 10.97 1.05 29.91
C LEU A 98 10.60 -0.38 29.50
N GLY A 99 11.43 -1.02 28.66
CA GLY A 99 11.15 -2.36 28.19
C GLY A 99 11.20 -3.42 29.31
N ILE A 100 12.13 -3.30 30.27
CA ILE A 100 12.11 -4.15 31.49
C ILE A 100 10.82 -3.92 32.26
N TYR A 101 10.42 -2.67 32.45
CA TYR A 101 9.20 -2.33 33.18
C TYR A 101 7.98 -2.95 32.49
N ASP A 102 7.89 -2.88 31.16
CA ASP A 102 6.83 -3.50 30.38
C ASP A 102 6.83 -5.04 30.46
N ASP A 103 8.00 -5.67 30.33
CA ASP A 103 8.12 -7.14 30.39
C ASP A 103 7.69 -7.70 31.76
N LEU A 104 7.87 -6.92 32.84
CA LEU A 104 7.56 -7.33 34.21
C LEU A 104 6.16 -6.93 34.68
N HIS A 105 5.70 -5.72 34.35
CA HIS A 105 4.47 -5.14 34.90
C HIS A 105 3.39 -4.88 33.85
N GLY A 106 3.75 -4.80 32.56
CA GLY A 106 2.89 -4.35 31.48
C GLY A 106 2.71 -2.82 31.50
N ALA A 107 3.20 -2.16 30.47
CA ALA A 107 3.06 -0.73 30.22
C ALA A 107 1.97 -0.46 29.18
N GLY A 108 1.12 0.52 29.48
CA GLY A 108 0.14 1.02 28.50
C GLY A 108 0.83 1.70 27.31
N PRO A 109 0.16 1.78 26.15
CA PRO A 109 0.74 2.37 24.93
C PRO A 109 1.17 3.82 25.13
N TYR A 110 0.41 4.62 25.88
CA TYR A 110 0.74 6.01 26.16
C TYR A 110 2.06 6.17 26.93
N LEU A 111 2.32 5.33 27.94
CA LEU A 111 3.57 5.37 28.69
C LEU A 111 4.77 5.04 27.78
N LYS A 112 4.62 4.00 26.94
CA LYS A 112 5.66 3.62 25.97
C LYS A 112 5.97 4.77 25.02
N PHE A 113 4.95 5.36 24.40
CA PHE A 113 5.12 6.49 23.49
C PHE A 113 5.74 7.70 24.19
N SER A 114 5.28 8.08 25.39
CA SER A 114 5.83 9.23 26.12
C SER A 114 7.33 9.07 26.39
N VAL A 115 7.76 7.91 26.88
CA VAL A 115 9.19 7.65 27.16
C VAL A 115 10.00 7.59 25.87
N GLN A 116 9.47 7.02 24.79
CA GLN A 116 10.13 7.03 23.48
C GLN A 116 10.28 8.45 22.91
N VAL A 117 9.28 9.32 23.07
CA VAL A 117 9.35 10.73 22.66
C VAL A 117 10.42 11.47 23.47
N ILE A 118 10.50 11.24 24.79
CA ILE A 118 11.56 11.81 25.64
C ILE A 118 12.94 11.35 25.14
N ALA A 119 13.14 10.05 24.95
CA ALA A 119 14.41 9.49 24.46
C ALA A 119 14.81 10.05 23.08
N ALA A 120 13.84 10.19 22.16
CA ALA A 120 14.07 10.77 20.84
C ALA A 120 14.41 12.27 20.91
N THR A 121 13.78 13.01 21.83
CA THR A 121 14.08 14.42 22.07
C THR A 121 15.50 14.59 22.63
N MET A 122 15.95 13.68 23.51
CA MET A 122 17.33 13.66 23.98
C MET A 122 18.33 13.45 22.84
N LEU A 123 18.04 12.56 21.87
CA LEU A 123 18.87 12.40 20.67
C LEU A 123 18.93 13.70 19.84
N PHE A 124 17.78 14.35 19.64
CA PHE A 124 17.69 15.61 18.91
C PHE A 124 18.54 16.71 19.56
N ILE A 125 18.42 16.90 20.88
CA ILE A 125 19.23 17.86 21.65
C ILE A 125 20.72 17.48 21.62
N GLY A 126 21.03 16.18 21.64
CA GLY A 126 22.37 15.64 21.44
C GLY A 126 22.96 15.88 20.04
N GLY A 127 22.18 16.46 19.12
CA GLY A 127 22.60 16.83 17.78
C GLY A 127 22.32 15.76 16.73
N MET A 128 21.73 14.62 17.08
CA MET A 128 21.29 13.59 16.12
C MET A 128 19.88 13.94 15.65
N ARG A 129 19.81 14.80 14.63
CA ARG A 129 18.58 15.47 14.20
C ARG A 129 18.42 15.47 12.69
N ILE A 130 17.17 15.35 12.25
CA ILE A 130 16.78 15.50 10.84
C ILE A 130 16.49 16.98 10.61
N LEU A 131 17.50 17.74 10.18
CA LEU A 131 17.33 19.14 9.75
C LEU A 131 17.44 19.29 8.24
N ASP A 132 18.20 18.44 7.57
CA ASP A 132 18.43 18.59 6.14
C ASP A 132 17.71 17.47 5.37
N LEU A 133 16.78 17.86 4.49
CA LEU A 133 16.08 16.97 3.56
C LEU A 133 16.16 17.49 2.11
N PRO A 134 17.36 17.61 1.50
CA PRO A 134 17.53 18.18 0.18
C PRO A 134 16.72 17.56 -0.95
N VAL A 135 16.32 16.31 -0.81
CA VAL A 135 15.47 15.61 -1.78
C VAL A 135 14.09 16.26 -1.88
N LEU A 136 13.54 16.75 -0.77
CA LEU A 136 12.19 17.31 -0.69
C LEU A 136 12.20 18.84 -0.69
N PHE A 137 13.21 19.45 -0.07
CA PHE A 137 13.24 20.89 0.20
C PHE A 137 14.46 21.63 -0.38
N GLY A 138 15.28 20.95 -1.20
CA GLY A 138 16.54 21.50 -1.70
C GLY A 138 17.56 21.76 -0.59
N ALA A 139 18.62 22.52 -0.86
CA ALA A 139 19.70 22.76 0.11
C ALA A 139 19.29 23.61 1.35
N HIS A 140 18.00 23.79 1.61
CA HIS A 140 17.48 24.52 2.78
C HIS A 140 17.45 23.60 4.00
N SER A 141 17.97 24.11 5.11
CA SER A 141 17.80 23.47 6.41
C SER A 141 16.39 23.74 6.93
N LEU A 142 15.77 22.69 7.46
CA LEU A 142 14.47 22.75 8.11
C LEU A 142 14.60 23.46 9.45
N PRO A 143 13.63 24.29 9.84
CA PRO A 143 13.61 24.86 11.17
C PRO A 143 13.39 23.78 12.23
N TRP A 144 13.88 24.03 13.44
CA TRP A 144 13.89 23.04 14.53
C TRP A 144 12.48 22.52 14.87
N PHE A 145 11.44 23.33 14.72
CA PHE A 145 10.05 22.95 15.01
C PHE A 145 9.48 21.94 14.01
N VAL A 146 10.10 21.80 12.82
CA VAL A 146 9.80 20.73 11.85
C VAL A 146 10.74 19.54 12.08
N GLY A 147 12.04 19.81 12.26
CA GLY A 147 13.04 18.76 12.42
C GLY A 147 12.86 17.92 13.69
N LEU A 148 12.38 18.51 14.79
CA LEU A 148 12.12 17.79 16.03
C LEU A 148 11.01 16.74 15.85
N PRO A 149 9.79 17.08 15.38
CA PRO A 149 8.76 16.09 15.07
C PRO A 149 9.23 15.00 14.11
N LEU A 150 9.99 15.33 13.07
CA LEU A 150 10.52 14.34 12.12
C LEU A 150 11.50 13.37 12.79
N THR A 151 12.40 13.88 13.63
CA THR A 151 13.37 13.07 14.39
C THR A 151 12.66 12.17 15.39
N VAL A 152 11.66 12.71 16.10
CA VAL A 152 10.83 11.94 17.05
C VAL A 152 10.07 10.85 16.30
N LEU A 153 9.41 11.19 15.19
CA LEU A 153 8.67 10.23 14.38
C LEU A 153 9.58 9.11 13.87
N TRP A 154 10.78 9.43 13.38
CA TRP A 154 11.76 8.44 12.94
C TRP A 154 12.12 7.47 14.07
N VAL A 155 12.54 7.99 15.23
CA VAL A 155 12.98 7.17 16.36
C VAL A 155 11.84 6.28 16.88
N VAL A 156 10.67 6.87 17.09
CA VAL A 156 9.48 6.13 17.56
C VAL A 156 9.05 5.09 16.52
N ALA A 157 9.00 5.42 15.23
CA ALA A 157 8.58 4.50 14.18
C ALA A 157 9.52 3.30 14.07
N ILE A 158 10.84 3.51 13.99
CA ILE A 158 11.81 2.41 13.88
C ILE A 158 11.83 1.57 15.15
N THR A 159 11.78 2.20 16.33
CA THR A 159 11.74 1.48 17.62
C THR A 159 10.53 0.54 17.70
N ASN A 160 9.33 1.04 17.36
CA ASN A 160 8.12 0.21 17.38
C ASN A 160 8.07 -0.79 16.21
N ALA A 161 8.68 -0.49 15.07
CA ALA A 161 8.74 -1.42 13.95
C ALA A 161 9.47 -2.72 14.32
N PHE A 162 10.58 -2.62 15.07
CA PHE A 162 11.28 -3.80 15.58
C PHE A 162 10.49 -4.55 16.66
N ASN A 163 9.76 -3.83 17.52
CA ASN A 163 8.86 -4.42 18.52
C ASN A 163 7.68 -5.18 17.87
N LEU A 164 7.10 -4.64 16.79
CA LEU A 164 5.99 -5.27 16.07
C LEU A 164 6.37 -6.59 15.38
N ILE A 165 7.60 -6.71 14.88
CA ILE A 165 8.06 -7.96 14.25
C ILE A 165 8.54 -9.03 15.26
N ASP A 166 8.56 -8.73 16.57
CA ASP A 166 8.91 -9.68 17.64
C ASP A 166 7.76 -10.65 17.98
N GLY A 167 7.00 -11.07 16.97
CA GLY A 167 5.88 -12.01 17.09
C GLY A 167 6.28 -13.48 16.91
N LEU A 168 7.45 -13.76 16.32
CA LEU A 168 7.97 -15.10 16.08
C LEU A 168 9.39 -15.27 16.62
N ASP A 169 9.70 -16.47 17.15
CA ASP A 169 11.04 -16.89 17.57
C ASP A 169 12.14 -16.52 16.56
N GLY A 170 13.10 -15.72 17.00
CA GLY A 170 14.25 -15.33 16.19
C GLY A 170 13.97 -14.24 15.16
N LEU A 171 12.72 -13.87 14.87
CA LEU A 171 12.42 -12.99 13.73
C LEU A 171 12.99 -11.58 13.92
N ALA A 172 12.62 -10.91 15.02
CA ALA A 172 13.08 -9.54 15.30
C ALA A 172 14.60 -9.47 15.47
N ALA A 173 15.17 -10.38 16.28
CA ALA A 173 16.61 -10.43 16.52
C ALA A 173 17.41 -10.72 15.23
N GLY A 174 16.96 -11.67 14.40
CA GLY A 174 17.63 -11.97 13.13
C GLY A 174 17.51 -10.85 12.10
N SER A 175 16.33 -10.22 11.98
CA SER A 175 16.17 -9.05 11.11
C SER A 175 17.08 -7.89 11.57
N ALA A 176 17.16 -7.65 12.88
CA ALA A 176 18.05 -6.65 13.44
C ALA A 176 19.53 -6.97 13.19
N LEU A 177 19.93 -8.24 13.24
CA LEU A 177 21.29 -8.66 12.93
C LEU A 177 21.69 -8.21 11.52
N PHE A 178 20.85 -8.45 10.50
CA PHE A 178 21.12 -7.99 9.14
C PHE A 178 21.26 -6.47 9.07
N SER A 179 20.37 -5.72 9.72
CA SER A 179 20.48 -4.26 9.76
C SER A 179 21.76 -3.81 10.46
N THR A 180 22.15 -4.40 11.60
CA THR A 180 23.40 -4.06 12.31
C THR A 180 24.64 -4.32 11.47
N VAL A 181 24.66 -5.37 10.66
CA VAL A 181 25.76 -5.64 9.72
C VAL A 181 25.87 -4.53 8.67
N VAL A 182 24.74 -4.05 8.13
CA VAL A 182 24.73 -2.90 7.22
C VAL A 182 25.32 -1.67 7.91
N PHE A 183 24.85 -1.33 9.11
CA PHE A 183 25.37 -0.17 9.85
C PHE A 183 26.84 -0.30 10.20
N PHE A 184 27.33 -1.51 10.49
CA PHE A 184 28.76 -1.75 10.69
C PHE A 184 29.55 -1.44 9.42
N ILE A 185 29.14 -1.97 8.26
CA ILE A 185 29.82 -1.72 6.98
C ILE A 185 29.77 -0.24 6.60
N VAL A 186 28.60 0.40 6.72
CA VAL A 186 28.43 1.83 6.48
C VAL A 186 29.33 2.66 7.39
N ALA A 187 29.42 2.28 8.68
CA ALA A 187 30.29 2.97 9.63
C ALA A 187 31.78 2.78 9.31
N LEU A 188 32.19 1.62 8.79
CA LEU A 188 33.56 1.41 8.31
C LEU A 188 33.88 2.30 7.10
N VAL A 189 32.96 2.38 6.13
CA VAL A 189 33.12 3.22 4.93
C VAL A 189 33.19 4.71 5.29
N ASN A 190 32.37 5.15 6.24
CA ASN A 190 32.35 6.55 6.71
C ASN A 190 33.41 6.86 7.79
N GLU A 191 34.36 5.93 8.02
CA GLU A 191 35.41 6.04 9.04
C GLU A 191 34.86 6.43 10.44
N SER A 192 33.67 5.93 10.76
CA SER A 192 33.01 6.16 12.04
C SER A 192 33.41 5.08 13.03
N TRP A 193 34.45 5.32 13.81
CA TRP A 193 34.92 4.39 14.85
C TRP A 193 33.82 4.05 15.86
N LEU A 194 33.11 5.07 16.36
CA LEU A 194 32.02 4.88 17.32
C LEU A 194 30.86 4.09 16.69
N GLY A 195 30.46 4.42 15.47
CA GLY A 195 29.40 3.69 14.76
C GLY A 195 29.78 2.22 14.53
N SER A 196 31.04 1.97 14.17
CA SER A 196 31.57 0.62 13.95
C SER A 196 31.57 -0.20 15.25
N LEU A 197 32.03 0.40 16.35
CA LEU A 197 32.03 -0.21 17.68
C LEU A 197 30.61 -0.60 18.12
N MET A 198 29.68 0.35 18.09
CA MET A 198 28.31 0.11 18.55
C MET A 198 27.60 -0.92 17.68
N SER A 199 27.75 -0.83 16.35
CA SER A 199 27.12 -1.79 15.43
C SER A 199 27.68 -3.20 15.60
N VAL A 200 29.00 -3.36 15.72
CA VAL A 200 29.62 -4.68 15.86
C VAL A 200 29.38 -5.30 17.25
N ALA A 201 29.37 -4.48 18.30
CA ALA A 201 28.99 -4.93 19.64
C ALA A 201 27.54 -5.40 19.68
N LEU A 202 26.62 -4.66 19.06
CA LEU A 202 25.21 -5.03 19.00
C LEU A 202 25.02 -6.30 18.15
N ALA A 203 25.69 -6.43 17.00
CA ALA A 203 25.65 -7.62 16.16
C ALA A 203 26.11 -8.88 16.91
N GLY A 204 27.23 -8.79 17.66
CA GLY A 204 27.72 -9.89 18.49
C GLY A 204 26.71 -10.25 19.59
N ALA A 205 26.16 -9.25 20.28
CA ALA A 205 25.18 -9.47 21.35
C ALA A 205 23.91 -10.15 20.83
N ILE A 206 23.39 -9.69 19.69
CA ILE A 206 22.21 -10.28 19.03
C ILE A 206 22.50 -11.73 18.62
N LEU A 207 23.65 -12.00 17.98
CA LEU A 207 23.98 -13.35 17.52
C LEU A 207 24.14 -14.35 18.68
N GLY A 208 24.77 -13.92 19.80
CA GLY A 208 24.87 -14.74 21.00
C GLY A 208 23.52 -15.09 21.62
N PHE A 209 22.59 -14.12 21.63
CA PHE A 209 21.21 -14.32 22.09
C PHE A 209 20.41 -15.23 21.16
N LEU A 210 20.58 -15.07 19.84
CA LEU A 210 19.80 -15.76 18.82
C LEU A 210 19.88 -17.28 18.94
N ARG A 211 20.99 -17.81 19.47
CA ARG A 211 21.14 -19.25 19.73
C ARG A 211 20.06 -19.82 20.66
N PHE A 212 19.53 -19.02 21.59
CA PHE A 212 18.48 -19.42 22.53
C PHE A 212 17.08 -18.99 22.12
N ASN A 213 16.98 -18.03 21.21
CA ASN A 213 15.73 -17.45 20.72
C ASN A 213 15.28 -18.01 19.36
N PHE A 214 16.17 -18.63 18.58
CA PHE A 214 15.80 -19.29 17.33
C PHE A 214 14.89 -20.50 17.59
N ASN A 215 13.90 -20.72 16.72
CA ASN A 215 12.88 -21.73 16.94
C ASN A 215 13.45 -23.16 17.09
N PRO A 216 13.04 -23.93 18.12
CA PRO A 216 12.15 -23.55 19.22
C PRO A 216 12.85 -22.67 20.28
N ALA A 217 12.27 -21.50 20.58
CA ALA A 217 12.86 -20.59 21.56
C ALA A 217 12.80 -21.14 23.00
N THR A 218 13.82 -20.79 23.78
CA THR A 218 13.90 -21.04 25.23
C THR A 218 13.78 -19.77 26.07
N ILE A 219 13.81 -18.61 25.41
CA ILE A 219 13.63 -17.27 25.98
C ILE A 219 13.20 -16.32 24.86
N PHE A 220 12.23 -15.46 25.16
CA PHE A 220 11.79 -14.39 24.26
C PHE A 220 12.67 -13.15 24.40
N LEU A 221 12.75 -12.38 23.32
CA LEU A 221 13.48 -11.12 23.28
C LEU A 221 12.85 -10.09 24.24
N GLY A 222 11.52 -9.99 24.21
CA GLY A 222 10.76 -9.10 25.08
C GLY A 222 10.84 -7.64 24.63
N ASP A 223 10.06 -6.79 25.28
CA ASP A 223 10.05 -5.35 25.04
C ASP A 223 11.38 -4.71 25.46
N SER A 224 12.03 -5.24 26.51
CA SER A 224 13.39 -4.85 26.91
C SER A 224 14.40 -5.00 25.78
N GLY A 225 14.29 -6.03 24.94
CA GLY A 225 15.20 -6.28 23.84
C GLY A 225 14.80 -5.58 22.56
N SER A 226 13.55 -5.72 22.13
CA SER A 226 13.08 -5.21 20.86
C SER A 226 13.06 -3.68 20.80
N LEU A 227 12.61 -3.01 21.87
CA LEU A 227 12.65 -1.54 21.95
C LEU A 227 14.10 -1.02 22.00
N PHE A 228 14.97 -1.68 22.79
CA PHE A 228 16.38 -1.30 22.89
C PHE A 228 17.10 -1.42 21.54
N ILE A 229 16.96 -2.56 20.86
CA ILE A 229 17.58 -2.81 19.56
C ILE A 229 17.08 -1.79 18.53
N GLY A 230 15.76 -1.59 18.44
CA GLY A 230 15.16 -0.65 17.50
C GLY A 230 15.62 0.79 17.76
N PHE A 231 15.70 1.19 19.03
CA PHE A 231 16.21 2.52 19.41
C PHE A 231 17.68 2.72 19.04
N VAL A 232 18.56 1.76 19.38
CA VAL A 232 20.00 1.86 19.07
C VAL A 232 20.22 1.90 17.56
N LEU A 233 19.53 1.04 16.79
CA LEU A 233 19.60 1.06 15.33
C LEU A 233 19.11 2.39 14.74
N SER A 234 18.02 2.95 15.27
CA SER A 234 17.53 4.27 14.88
C SER A 234 18.54 5.38 15.19
N ALA A 235 19.16 5.35 16.36
CA ALA A 235 20.17 6.33 16.75
C ALA A 235 21.44 6.23 15.88
N LEU A 236 21.89 5.01 15.55
CA LEU A 236 23.00 4.76 14.64
C LEU A 236 22.69 5.26 13.22
N ALA A 237 21.45 5.10 12.76
CA ALA A 237 21.01 5.67 11.49
C ALA A 237 21.09 7.20 11.48
N LEU A 238 20.60 7.86 12.54
CA LEU A 238 20.69 9.32 12.64
C LEU A 238 22.14 9.81 12.73
N ALA A 239 23.00 9.14 13.51
CA ALA A 239 24.40 9.49 13.64
C ALA A 239 25.18 9.28 12.32
N GLY A 240 24.89 8.20 11.59
CA GLY A 240 25.48 7.91 10.29
C GLY A 240 25.03 8.89 9.20
N ALA A 241 23.78 9.33 9.25
CA ALA A 241 23.19 10.24 8.27
C ALA A 241 23.90 11.60 8.19
N GLN A 242 24.52 12.06 9.28
CA GLN A 242 25.23 13.35 9.34
C GLN A 242 26.52 13.37 8.51
N LYS A 243 27.04 12.19 8.14
CA LYS A 243 28.31 12.04 7.42
C LYS A 243 28.14 11.66 5.95
N ALA A 244 26.91 11.40 5.50
CA ALA A 244 26.63 10.92 4.15
C ALA A 244 25.87 11.96 3.33
N PRO A 245 25.97 11.92 1.98
CA PRO A 245 25.06 12.66 1.11
C PRO A 245 23.61 12.34 1.49
N THR A 246 22.76 13.37 1.62
CA THR A 246 21.48 13.23 2.32
C THR A 246 20.54 12.18 1.72
N LEU A 247 20.60 11.97 0.40
CA LEU A 247 19.80 10.95 -0.28
C LEU A 247 20.20 9.53 0.17
N VAL A 248 21.50 9.26 0.28
CA VAL A 248 22.05 7.99 0.78
C VAL A 248 21.80 7.84 2.28
N ALA A 249 21.95 8.94 3.01
CA ALA A 249 21.74 9.03 4.45
C ALA A 249 20.34 8.58 4.89
N VAL A 250 19.32 8.83 4.06
CA VAL A 250 17.94 8.38 4.31
C VAL A 250 17.68 7.00 3.71
N ALA A 251 18.13 6.75 2.48
CA ALA A 251 17.79 5.52 1.76
C ALA A 251 18.41 4.27 2.40
N ILE A 252 19.67 4.32 2.85
CA ILE A 252 20.35 3.16 3.44
C ILE A 252 19.59 2.65 4.68
N PRO A 253 19.28 3.49 5.70
CA PRO A 253 18.51 3.05 6.85
C PRO A 253 17.11 2.52 6.48
N VAL A 254 16.37 3.23 5.62
CA VAL A 254 15.01 2.83 5.23
C VAL A 254 15.01 1.46 4.55
N VAL A 255 15.93 1.22 3.62
CA VAL A 255 16.03 -0.07 2.92
C VAL A 255 16.55 -1.16 3.87
N SER A 256 17.51 -0.85 4.75
CA SER A 256 18.07 -1.81 5.72
C SER A 256 17.04 -2.27 6.75
N PHE A 257 16.10 -1.40 7.14
CA PHE A 257 14.95 -1.72 7.99
C PHE A 257 13.72 -2.17 7.19
N GLY A 258 13.91 -2.57 5.92
CA GLY A 258 12.84 -2.79 4.97
C GLY A 258 11.75 -3.74 5.46
N LEU A 259 12.10 -4.87 6.09
CA LEU A 259 11.13 -5.79 6.66
C LEU A 259 10.31 -5.16 7.83
N PRO A 260 10.92 -4.65 8.92
CA PRO A 260 10.18 -3.97 9.99
C PRO A 260 9.31 -2.81 9.50
N ILE A 261 9.82 -1.98 8.59
CA ILE A 261 9.07 -0.85 8.02
C ILE A 261 7.90 -1.36 7.19
N LEU A 262 8.11 -2.38 6.35
CA LEU A 262 7.07 -2.97 5.52
C LEU A 262 5.93 -3.55 6.36
N GLU A 263 6.26 -4.30 7.42
CA GLU A 263 5.27 -4.84 8.35
C GLU A 263 4.40 -3.73 8.96
N THR A 264 5.04 -2.68 9.46
CA THR A 264 4.37 -1.53 10.07
C THR A 264 3.49 -0.79 9.05
N ALA A 265 4.03 -0.54 7.85
CA ALA A 265 3.33 0.16 6.78
C ALA A 265 2.11 -0.63 6.29
N LEU A 266 2.23 -1.95 6.10
CA LEU A 266 1.12 -2.81 5.70
C LEU A 266 0.03 -2.84 6.77
N SER A 267 0.41 -2.95 8.05
CA SER A 267 -0.54 -2.87 9.16
C SER A 267 -1.32 -1.55 9.17
N ILE A 268 -0.64 -0.40 9.01
CA ILE A 268 -1.30 0.91 8.94
C ILE A 268 -2.22 0.98 7.72
N LEU A 269 -1.73 0.58 6.55
CA LEU A 269 -2.47 0.69 5.29
C LEU A 269 -3.73 -0.19 5.29
N ARG A 270 -3.63 -1.45 5.75
CA ARG A 270 -4.80 -2.34 5.91
C ARG A 270 -5.86 -1.70 6.80
N ARG A 271 -5.47 -1.19 7.97
CA ARG A 271 -6.42 -0.56 8.91
C ARG A 271 -7.10 0.66 8.30
N LEU A 272 -6.36 1.49 7.57
CA LEU A 272 -6.93 2.64 6.86
C LEU A 272 -7.95 2.21 5.81
N ILE A 273 -7.64 1.17 5.02
CA ILE A 273 -8.56 0.65 4.00
C ILE A 273 -9.83 0.07 4.66
N SER A 274 -9.68 -0.63 5.78
CA SER A 274 -10.81 -1.22 6.52
C SER A 274 -11.56 -0.23 7.43
N GLY A 275 -11.15 1.05 7.48
CA GLY A 275 -11.75 2.05 8.38
C GLY A 275 -11.55 1.77 9.88
N ARG A 276 -10.56 0.96 10.25
CA ARG A 276 -10.24 0.61 11.65
C ARG A 276 -9.26 1.62 12.25
N PRO A 277 -9.34 1.94 13.55
CA PRO A 277 -8.38 2.85 14.17
C PRO A 277 -6.94 2.31 14.11
N ILE A 278 -5.99 3.20 13.78
CA ILE A 278 -4.57 2.85 13.56
C ILE A 278 -3.91 2.24 14.79
N PHE A 279 -4.40 2.47 16.01
CA PHE A 279 -3.80 1.96 17.26
C PHE A 279 -4.48 0.72 17.85
N THR A 280 -5.36 0.06 17.08
CA THR A 280 -5.97 -1.21 17.52
C THR A 280 -4.96 -2.37 17.50
N ALA A 281 -5.22 -3.45 18.23
CA ALA A 281 -4.38 -4.65 18.11
C ALA A 281 -4.68 -5.35 16.77
N ASP A 282 -3.65 -5.87 16.08
CA ASP A 282 -3.77 -6.57 14.79
C ASP A 282 -3.17 -7.97 14.89
N ARG A 283 -3.69 -8.89 14.08
CA ARG A 283 -3.29 -10.30 13.97
C ARG A 283 -2.97 -10.70 12.54
N GLU A 284 -2.93 -9.74 11.61
CA GLU A 284 -2.73 -10.01 10.18
C GLU A 284 -1.32 -9.62 9.70
N HIS A 285 -0.36 -9.75 10.61
CA HIS A 285 1.05 -9.52 10.30
C HIS A 285 1.55 -10.48 9.19
N ILE A 286 2.62 -10.10 8.47
CA ILE A 286 3.15 -10.88 7.34
C ILE A 286 3.40 -12.34 7.77
N HIS A 287 3.96 -12.50 8.96
CA HIS A 287 4.27 -13.82 9.50
C HIS A 287 3.01 -14.68 9.77
N HIS A 288 1.90 -14.08 10.19
CA HIS A 288 0.63 -14.81 10.35
C HIS A 288 0.07 -15.25 9.01
N LYS A 289 0.13 -14.40 7.97
CA LYS A 289 -0.30 -14.79 6.62
C LYS A 289 0.53 -15.95 6.05
N LEU A 290 1.85 -15.94 6.26
CA LEU A 290 2.70 -17.06 5.85
C LEU A 290 2.37 -18.35 6.62
N LEU A 291 2.05 -18.27 7.92
CA LEU A 291 1.56 -19.43 8.68
C LEU A 291 0.21 -19.93 8.16
N GLU A 292 -0.73 -19.04 7.85
CA GLU A 292 -2.05 -19.36 7.25
C GLU A 292 -1.92 -20.05 5.88
N MET A 293 -0.85 -19.75 5.13
CA MET A 293 -0.50 -20.41 3.86
C MET A 293 0.08 -21.84 4.04
N GLY A 294 0.25 -22.30 5.29
CA GLY A 294 0.73 -23.65 5.60
C GLY A 294 2.24 -23.77 5.83
N PHE A 295 2.98 -22.66 5.89
CA PHE A 295 4.39 -22.70 6.27
C PHE A 295 4.54 -23.00 7.77
N SER A 296 5.55 -23.78 8.14
CA SER A 296 5.94 -23.96 9.53
C SER A 296 6.64 -22.72 10.09
N HIS A 297 6.61 -22.54 11.41
CA HIS A 297 7.28 -21.42 12.10
C HIS A 297 8.73 -21.20 11.65
N ARG A 298 9.53 -22.28 11.57
CA ARG A 298 10.92 -22.20 11.07
C ARG A 298 11.01 -21.72 9.63
N GLN A 299 10.15 -22.24 8.75
CA GLN A 299 10.16 -21.84 7.34
C GLN A 299 9.83 -20.35 7.19
N VAL A 300 8.82 -19.86 7.94
CA VAL A 300 8.47 -18.44 7.94
C VAL A 300 9.66 -17.56 8.36
N VAL A 301 10.34 -17.91 9.46
CA VAL A 301 11.51 -17.15 9.93
C VAL A 301 12.64 -17.16 8.89
N ILE A 302 12.94 -18.31 8.26
CA ILE A 302 13.99 -18.40 7.23
C ILE A 302 13.65 -17.57 5.99
N VAL A 303 12.39 -17.60 5.52
CA VAL A 303 11.94 -16.78 4.39
C VAL A 303 12.09 -15.29 4.74
N LEU A 304 11.67 -14.89 5.93
CA LEU A 304 11.78 -13.49 6.35
C LEU A 304 13.23 -13.06 6.59
N TYR A 305 14.12 -13.96 7.00
CA TYR A 305 15.56 -13.71 7.03
C TYR A 305 16.13 -13.49 5.63
N ALA A 306 15.71 -14.29 4.63
CA ALA A 306 16.12 -14.09 3.25
C ALA A 306 15.66 -12.71 2.72
N VAL A 307 14.44 -12.29 3.08
CA VAL A 307 13.92 -10.95 2.77
C VAL A 307 14.74 -9.86 3.46
N SER A 308 15.03 -9.98 4.76
CA SER A 308 15.88 -9.02 5.48
C SER A 308 17.30 -8.96 4.92
N ALA A 309 17.88 -10.10 4.52
CA ALA A 309 19.20 -10.16 3.89
C ALA A 309 19.20 -9.49 2.51
N LEU A 310 18.15 -9.68 1.70
CA LEU A 310 17.98 -9.01 0.42
C LEU A 310 17.89 -7.49 0.60
N PHE A 311 17.08 -7.02 1.55
CA PHE A 311 17.00 -5.62 1.92
C PHE A 311 18.35 -5.05 2.39
N ALA A 312 19.06 -5.78 3.24
CA ALA A 312 20.40 -5.40 3.69
C ALA A 312 21.40 -5.29 2.52
N MET A 313 21.39 -6.26 1.59
CA MET A 313 22.25 -6.24 0.41
C MET A 313 21.92 -5.08 -0.53
N LEU A 314 20.63 -4.84 -0.80
CA LEU A 314 20.18 -3.71 -1.62
C LEU A 314 20.53 -2.36 -0.97
N SER A 315 20.46 -2.28 0.36
CA SER A 315 20.91 -1.11 1.11
C SER A 315 22.41 -0.85 0.95
N LEU A 316 23.25 -1.88 1.04
CA LEU A 316 24.70 -1.75 0.82
C LEU A 316 25.06 -1.34 -0.61
N PHE A 317 24.26 -1.73 -1.60
CA PHE A 317 24.46 -1.30 -2.99
C PHE A 317 24.33 0.23 -3.16
N LEU A 318 23.63 0.91 -2.24
CA LEU A 318 23.50 2.38 -2.23
C LEU A 318 24.74 3.12 -1.69
N LEU A 319 25.77 2.41 -1.21
CA LEU A 319 27.02 3.03 -0.75
C LEU A 319 27.82 3.70 -1.89
N TRP A 320 27.65 3.22 -3.12
CA TRP A 320 28.26 3.80 -4.32
C TRP A 320 27.18 4.32 -5.27
N PRO A 321 26.48 5.41 -4.90
CA PRO A 321 25.33 5.87 -5.65
C PRO A 321 25.77 6.47 -6.99
N THR A 322 25.44 5.81 -8.09
CA THR A 322 25.21 6.51 -9.37
C THR A 322 23.74 6.94 -9.43
N GLY A 323 23.40 8.01 -10.16
CA GLY A 323 22.01 8.48 -10.24
C GLY A 323 20.99 7.39 -10.62
N SER A 324 21.42 6.37 -11.38
CA SER A 324 20.61 5.21 -11.74
C SER A 324 20.51 4.11 -10.66
N THR A 325 21.52 3.95 -9.79
CA THR A 325 21.51 2.89 -8.75
C THR A 325 20.36 3.05 -7.76
N LEU A 326 20.08 4.26 -7.29
CA LEU A 326 18.96 4.49 -6.37
C LEU A 326 17.62 4.14 -7.04
N GLY A 327 17.41 4.63 -8.26
CA GLY A 327 16.19 4.33 -9.02
C GLY A 327 16.01 2.84 -9.24
N LEU A 328 17.10 2.12 -9.56
CA LEU A 328 17.09 0.66 -9.70
C LEU A 328 16.75 -0.04 -8.38
N VAL A 329 17.39 0.33 -7.27
CA VAL A 329 17.14 -0.26 -5.95
C VAL A 329 15.69 -0.03 -5.53
N LEU A 330 15.17 1.20 -5.67
CA LEU A 330 13.79 1.52 -5.36
C LEU A 330 12.80 0.78 -6.27
N ALA A 331 13.12 0.60 -7.55
CA ALA A 331 12.30 -0.19 -8.47
C ALA A 331 12.28 -1.68 -8.10
N VAL A 332 13.43 -2.27 -7.75
CA VAL A 332 13.53 -3.67 -7.32
C VAL A 332 12.79 -3.88 -6.00
N VAL A 333 13.01 -3.00 -5.02
CA VAL A 333 12.29 -3.03 -3.73
C VAL A 333 10.79 -2.88 -3.96
N GLY A 334 10.37 -1.87 -4.72
CA GLY A 334 8.95 -1.60 -4.99
C GLY A 334 8.27 -2.77 -5.71
N THR A 335 8.93 -3.37 -6.70
CA THR A 335 8.41 -4.54 -7.43
C THR A 335 8.35 -5.77 -6.53
N GLY A 336 9.39 -6.01 -5.73
CA GLY A 336 9.42 -7.14 -4.78
C GLY A 336 8.35 -7.02 -3.70
N VAL A 337 8.15 -5.82 -3.13
CA VAL A 337 7.07 -5.52 -2.19
C VAL A 337 5.72 -5.73 -2.85
N TRP A 338 5.50 -5.22 -4.06
CA TRP A 338 4.25 -5.37 -4.80
C TRP A 338 3.91 -6.84 -5.06
N LEU A 339 4.87 -7.65 -5.53
CA LEU A 339 4.70 -9.08 -5.73
C LEU A 339 4.44 -9.81 -4.40
N GLY A 340 5.16 -9.46 -3.33
CA GLY A 340 4.97 -10.03 -2.00
C GLY A 340 3.56 -9.77 -1.46
N VAL A 341 3.08 -8.52 -1.55
CA VAL A 341 1.72 -8.15 -1.12
C VAL A 341 0.65 -8.90 -1.91
N GLN A 342 0.85 -9.10 -3.21
CA GLN A 342 -0.07 -9.92 -4.01
C GLN A 342 -0.08 -11.38 -3.58
N HIS A 343 1.09 -11.94 -3.25
CA HIS A 343 1.21 -13.33 -2.85
C HIS A 343 0.60 -13.61 -1.47
N LEU A 344 0.65 -12.64 -0.56
CA LEU A 344 0.08 -12.74 0.80
C LEU A 344 -1.46 -12.69 0.83
N ASN A 345 -2.12 -12.43 -0.32
CA ASN A 345 -3.58 -12.49 -0.49
C ASN A 345 -4.40 -11.73 0.57
N TYR A 346 -3.95 -10.54 0.94
CA TYR A 346 -4.72 -9.66 1.82
C TYR A 346 -6.04 -9.22 1.17
N LEU A 347 -7.15 -9.33 1.92
CA LEU A 347 -8.50 -9.06 1.42
C LEU A 347 -8.70 -7.57 1.09
N GLU A 348 -8.14 -6.68 1.90
CA GLU A 348 -8.24 -5.21 1.74
C GLU A 348 -7.70 -4.76 0.39
N PHE A 349 -6.54 -5.29 0.01
CA PHE A 349 -5.89 -4.96 -1.26
C PHE A 349 -6.62 -5.62 -2.45
N GLY A 350 -7.29 -6.76 -2.22
CA GLY A 350 -8.19 -7.38 -3.19
C GLY A 350 -9.38 -6.46 -3.54
N GLU A 351 -10.00 -5.83 -2.55
CA GLU A 351 -11.09 -4.87 -2.79
C GLU A 351 -10.61 -3.60 -3.49
N LEU A 352 -9.46 -3.04 -3.09
CA LEU A 352 -8.88 -1.90 -3.80
C LEU A 352 -8.61 -2.21 -5.27
N ARG A 353 -8.09 -3.40 -5.55
CA ARG A 353 -7.87 -3.86 -6.94
C ARG A 353 -9.20 -3.96 -7.68
N ARG A 354 -10.26 -4.50 -7.06
CA ARG A 354 -11.61 -4.56 -7.67
C ARG A 354 -12.16 -3.17 -7.96
N VAL A 355 -12.00 -2.21 -7.04
CA VAL A 355 -12.44 -0.82 -7.23
C VAL A 355 -11.67 -0.16 -8.37
N ALA A 356 -10.34 -0.29 -8.40
CA ALA A 356 -9.51 0.26 -9.47
C ALA A 356 -9.89 -0.32 -10.84
N LEU A 357 -10.14 -1.63 -10.93
CA LEU A 357 -10.61 -2.28 -12.15
C LEU A 357 -12.01 -1.77 -12.56
N ARG A 358 -12.94 -1.59 -11.61
CA ARG A 358 -14.26 -1.00 -11.88
C ARG A 358 -14.15 0.43 -12.41
N THR A 359 -13.24 1.25 -11.89
CA THR A 359 -13.01 2.61 -12.41
C THR A 359 -12.48 2.60 -13.84
N ILE A 360 -11.67 1.62 -14.22
CA ILE A 360 -11.22 1.44 -15.60
C ILE A 360 -12.42 1.07 -16.50
N GLU A 361 -13.29 0.16 -16.04
CA GLU A 361 -14.51 -0.22 -16.77
C GLU A 361 -15.55 0.91 -16.86
N GLN A 362 -15.58 1.84 -15.89
CA GLN A 362 -16.47 3.02 -15.93
C GLN A 362 -16.26 3.89 -17.17
N ARG A 363 -15.06 3.90 -17.77
CA ARG A 363 -14.82 4.66 -19.01
C ARG A 363 -15.77 4.24 -20.12
N GLN A 364 -16.02 2.93 -20.27
CA GLN A 364 -16.94 2.43 -21.29
C GLN A 364 -18.39 2.82 -20.98
N ILE A 365 -18.77 2.82 -19.69
CA ILE A 365 -20.09 3.30 -19.24
C ILE A 365 -20.29 4.78 -19.61
N VAL A 366 -19.27 5.62 -19.40
CA VAL A 366 -19.32 7.05 -19.76
C VAL A 366 -19.46 7.22 -21.27
N ILE A 367 -18.69 6.48 -22.08
CA ILE A 367 -18.77 6.54 -23.54
C ILE A 367 -20.16 6.12 -24.03
N ASN A 368 -20.68 4.99 -23.55
CA ASN A 368 -22.01 4.47 -23.90
C ASN A 368 -23.12 5.46 -23.49
N ASN A 369 -23.03 6.04 -22.29
CA ASN A 369 -23.98 7.05 -21.82
C ASN A 369 -23.94 8.34 -22.66
N LEU A 370 -22.76 8.79 -23.07
CA LEU A 370 -22.61 9.96 -23.94
C LEU A 370 -23.19 9.72 -25.33
N ALA A 371 -23.04 8.51 -25.89
CA ALA A 371 -23.64 8.15 -27.17
C ALA A 371 -25.17 8.29 -27.13
N ILE A 372 -25.83 7.74 -26.10
CA ILE A 372 -27.29 7.89 -25.94
C ILE A 372 -27.70 9.34 -25.71
N ARG A 373 -26.97 10.09 -24.86
CA ARG A 373 -27.30 11.51 -24.61
C ARG A 373 -27.16 12.38 -25.86
N ARG A 374 -26.10 12.17 -26.66
CA ARG A 374 -25.95 12.85 -27.95
C ARG A 374 -27.07 12.49 -28.90
N ALA A 375 -27.43 11.20 -28.97
CA ALA A 375 -28.54 10.76 -29.78
C ALA A 375 -29.87 11.41 -29.36
N VAL A 376 -30.12 11.59 -28.05
CA VAL A 376 -31.28 12.36 -27.56
C VAL A 376 -31.27 13.80 -28.07
N GLU A 377 -30.13 14.50 -27.99
CA GLU A 377 -30.04 15.89 -28.48
C GLU A 377 -30.17 15.99 -30.00
N GLU A 378 -29.58 15.05 -30.75
CA GLU A 378 -29.69 15.00 -32.22
C GLU A 378 -31.12 14.65 -32.66
N LEU A 379 -31.82 13.76 -31.95
CA LEU A 379 -33.23 13.45 -32.22
C LEU A 379 -34.13 14.67 -32.04
N LYS A 380 -33.87 15.55 -31.06
CA LYS A 380 -34.67 16.78 -30.85
C LYS A 380 -34.66 17.70 -32.07
N VAL A 381 -33.58 17.72 -32.85
CA VAL A 381 -33.41 18.58 -34.02
C VAL A 381 -33.57 17.84 -35.35
N ALA A 382 -33.79 16.53 -35.34
CA ALA A 382 -33.96 15.73 -36.55
C ALA A 382 -35.20 16.17 -37.36
N THR A 383 -35.00 16.38 -38.67
CA THR A 383 -36.03 16.85 -39.61
C THR A 383 -36.39 15.82 -40.68
N SER A 384 -35.63 14.74 -40.82
CA SER A 384 -35.89 13.66 -41.79
C SER A 384 -35.77 12.27 -41.17
N TYR A 385 -36.44 11.29 -41.78
CA TYR A 385 -36.40 9.90 -41.32
C TYR A 385 -34.99 9.30 -41.44
N ASP A 386 -34.22 9.70 -42.46
CA ASP A 386 -32.83 9.26 -42.61
C ASP A 386 -31.91 9.79 -41.51
N GLN A 387 -32.15 11.00 -41.01
CA GLN A 387 -31.46 11.51 -39.82
C GLN A 387 -31.84 10.72 -38.57
N VAL A 388 -33.11 10.37 -38.37
CA VAL A 388 -33.51 9.52 -37.25
C VAL A 388 -32.83 8.15 -37.32
N ARG A 389 -32.72 7.57 -38.52
CA ARG A 389 -31.99 6.30 -38.74
C ARG A 389 -30.51 6.42 -38.43
N SER A 390 -29.82 7.46 -38.91
CA SER A 390 -28.38 7.63 -38.66
C SER A 390 -28.08 7.83 -37.17
N VAL A 391 -28.94 8.58 -36.46
CA VAL A 391 -28.82 8.79 -35.01
C VAL A 391 -29.01 7.48 -34.24
N LEU A 392 -29.99 6.65 -34.62
CA LEU A 392 -30.19 5.32 -34.03
C LEU A 392 -28.98 4.41 -34.26
N LEU A 393 -28.41 4.39 -35.47
CA LEU A 393 -27.21 3.62 -35.76
C LEU A 393 -26.04 4.06 -34.89
N ALA A 394 -25.76 5.37 -34.83
CA ALA A 394 -24.68 5.92 -34.02
C ALA A 394 -24.86 5.65 -32.51
N ALA A 395 -26.11 5.67 -32.02
CA ALA A 395 -26.44 5.41 -30.62
C ALA A 395 -26.13 3.97 -30.18
N PHE A 396 -26.37 2.99 -31.07
CA PHE A 396 -26.29 1.55 -30.76
C PHE A 396 -25.03 0.84 -31.30
N GLU A 397 -24.37 1.39 -32.33
CA GLU A 397 -23.16 0.82 -32.90
C GLU A 397 -22.03 0.65 -31.87
N GLY A 398 -21.79 1.69 -31.06
CA GLY A 398 -20.72 1.70 -30.08
C GLY A 398 -21.05 1.09 -28.71
N ASN A 399 -22.31 0.73 -28.45
CA ASN A 399 -22.76 0.32 -27.11
C ASN A 399 -22.92 -1.21 -26.95
N ASP A 400 -23.39 -1.62 -25.78
CA ASP A 400 -23.52 -3.03 -25.37
C ASP A 400 -24.68 -3.81 -26.01
N PHE A 401 -25.51 -3.18 -26.85
CA PHE A 401 -26.61 -3.84 -27.56
C PHE A 401 -26.14 -4.40 -28.91
N ASP A 402 -26.72 -5.54 -29.29
CA ASP A 402 -26.32 -6.32 -30.46
C ASP A 402 -27.27 -6.14 -31.65
N ALA A 403 -28.52 -5.74 -31.39
CA ALA A 403 -29.49 -5.39 -32.41
C ALA A 403 -30.60 -4.50 -31.86
N PHE A 404 -31.31 -3.82 -32.77
CA PHE A 404 -32.58 -3.19 -32.47
C PHE A 404 -33.57 -3.36 -33.63
N GLU A 405 -34.86 -3.24 -33.30
CA GLU A 405 -35.97 -3.26 -34.24
C GLU A 405 -36.95 -2.15 -33.88
N LEU A 406 -37.15 -1.21 -34.82
CA LEU A 406 -38.11 -0.13 -34.69
C LEU A 406 -39.41 -0.51 -35.42
N GLN A 407 -40.50 -0.60 -34.65
CA GLN A 407 -41.84 -0.90 -35.14
C GLN A 407 -42.70 0.35 -35.00
N LEU A 408 -43.17 0.88 -36.14
CA LEU A 408 -43.99 2.09 -36.18
C LEU A 408 -45.47 1.76 -36.19
N LYS A 409 -46.28 2.61 -35.57
CA LYS A 409 -47.74 2.53 -35.61
C LYS A 409 -48.30 3.72 -36.38
N ALA A 410 -49.12 3.46 -37.39
CA ALA A 410 -49.83 4.49 -38.14
C ALA A 410 -50.78 5.26 -37.19
N LEU A 411 -50.75 6.58 -37.26
CA LEU A 411 -51.69 7.46 -36.57
C LEU A 411 -52.61 8.17 -37.57
N SER A 412 -53.81 8.52 -37.12
CA SER A 412 -54.79 9.27 -37.92
C SER A 412 -54.23 10.64 -38.29
N GLY A 413 -53.88 10.85 -39.55
CA GLY A 413 -53.23 12.06 -40.06
C GLY A 413 -51.90 11.80 -40.81
N ASP A 414 -51.32 10.61 -40.68
CA ASP A 414 -50.12 10.22 -41.44
C ASP A 414 -50.51 9.96 -42.93
N GLN A 415 -49.97 10.73 -43.88
CA GLN A 415 -50.18 10.51 -45.33
C GLN A 415 -49.07 9.65 -45.99
N GLY A 416 -49.20 9.38 -47.30
CA GLY A 416 -48.58 8.29 -48.08
C GLY A 416 -47.07 8.03 -47.96
N SER A 417 -46.28 8.95 -47.41
CA SER A 417 -44.86 8.74 -47.04
C SER A 417 -44.68 7.69 -45.93
N PHE A 418 -45.69 7.51 -45.07
CA PHE A 418 -45.70 6.46 -44.05
C PHE A 418 -45.69 5.06 -44.68
N VAL A 419 -46.36 4.84 -45.82
CA VAL A 419 -46.50 3.49 -46.43
C VAL A 419 -45.16 2.96 -46.95
N GLU A 420 -44.29 3.82 -47.49
CA GLU A 420 -42.94 3.43 -47.89
C GLU A 420 -41.96 3.31 -46.71
N MET A 421 -42.14 4.14 -45.67
CA MET A 421 -41.27 4.21 -44.49
C MET A 421 -41.64 3.24 -43.37
N ASN A 422 -42.84 2.66 -43.39
CA ASN A 422 -43.34 1.68 -42.41
C ASN A 422 -42.73 0.28 -42.57
N LYS A 423 -41.63 0.15 -43.34
CA LYS A 423 -40.80 -1.05 -43.28
C LYS A 423 -40.10 -1.09 -41.92
N PRO A 424 -40.16 -2.22 -41.19
CA PRO A 424 -39.51 -2.34 -39.88
C PRO A 424 -38.03 -1.99 -40.05
N PHE A 425 -37.58 -0.96 -39.34
CA PHE A 425 -36.18 -0.56 -39.40
C PHE A 425 -35.42 -1.43 -38.41
N HIS A 426 -34.62 -2.32 -38.97
CA HIS A 426 -33.82 -3.27 -38.23
C HIS A 426 -32.35 -2.93 -38.39
N TRP A 427 -31.61 -3.04 -37.28
CA TRP A 427 -30.16 -3.01 -37.29
C TRP A 427 -29.61 -4.14 -36.41
N THR A 428 -28.48 -4.69 -36.83
CA THR A 428 -27.72 -5.66 -36.07
C THR A 428 -26.23 -5.42 -36.23
N LYS A 429 -25.49 -5.60 -35.14
CA LYS A 429 -24.03 -5.61 -35.11
C LYS A 429 -23.46 -6.89 -35.73
N ILE A 430 -24.25 -7.98 -35.79
CA ILE A 430 -23.86 -9.27 -36.37
C ILE A 430 -24.68 -9.45 -37.66
N PRO A 431 -24.06 -9.56 -38.85
CA PRO A 431 -24.74 -9.40 -40.15
C PRO A 431 -25.87 -10.40 -40.50
N HIS A 432 -26.24 -11.33 -39.61
CA HIS A 432 -27.37 -12.25 -39.80
C HIS A 432 -28.28 -12.28 -38.57
N ILE A 433 -29.48 -11.68 -38.66
CA ILE A 433 -30.55 -11.70 -37.63
C ILE A 433 -30.89 -13.11 -37.15
N VAL A 434 -30.83 -14.08 -38.07
CA VAL A 434 -31.07 -15.50 -37.77
C VAL A 434 -30.11 -15.99 -36.69
N SER A 435 -28.91 -15.41 -36.56
CA SER A 435 -27.98 -15.76 -35.49
C SER A 435 -28.43 -15.27 -34.11
N ILE A 436 -29.02 -14.08 -33.99
CA ILE A 436 -29.45 -13.53 -32.69
C ILE A 436 -30.66 -14.28 -32.14
N SER A 437 -31.61 -14.67 -32.99
CA SER A 437 -32.76 -15.50 -32.57
C SER A 437 -32.35 -16.93 -32.16
N THR A 438 -31.18 -17.40 -32.64
CA THR A 438 -30.59 -18.69 -32.22
C THR A 438 -29.66 -18.59 -31.01
N MET A 439 -29.23 -17.38 -30.64
CA MET A 439 -28.38 -17.15 -29.49
C MET A 439 -29.21 -16.84 -28.25
N PRO A 440 -28.77 -17.32 -27.05
CA PRO A 440 -29.43 -16.95 -25.82
C PRO A 440 -29.27 -15.43 -25.62
N SER A 441 -30.37 -14.71 -25.74
CA SER A 441 -30.43 -13.25 -25.65
C SER A 441 -31.64 -12.81 -24.84
N TRP A 442 -31.58 -11.59 -24.31
CA TRP A 442 -32.72 -10.90 -23.72
C TRP A 442 -33.06 -9.67 -24.57
N LYS A 443 -34.32 -9.25 -24.48
CA LYS A 443 -34.84 -8.08 -25.19
C LYS A 443 -35.51 -7.10 -24.24
N LEU A 444 -35.35 -5.82 -24.51
CA LEU A 444 -36.06 -4.74 -23.83
C LEU A 444 -36.94 -4.01 -24.85
N THR A 445 -38.23 -3.94 -24.56
CA THR A 445 -39.22 -3.25 -25.40
C THR A 445 -39.51 -1.89 -24.81
N LEU A 446 -39.26 -0.85 -25.59
CA LEU A 446 -39.47 0.55 -25.22
C LEU A 446 -40.67 1.05 -26.00
N GLU A 447 -41.74 1.40 -25.29
CA GLU A 447 -42.91 2.03 -25.88
C GLU A 447 -42.57 3.47 -26.28
N LEU A 448 -42.83 3.82 -27.54
CA LEU A 448 -42.57 5.15 -28.08
C LEU A 448 -43.82 6.00 -27.87
N VAL A 449 -43.85 6.74 -26.77
CA VAL A 449 -44.92 7.67 -26.43
C VAL A 449 -44.37 9.09 -26.49
N THR A 450 -45.03 9.95 -27.27
CA THR A 450 -44.65 11.36 -27.43
C THR A 450 -44.92 12.15 -26.14
N THR A 451 -44.33 13.34 -26.02
CA THR A 451 -44.66 14.31 -24.96
C THR A 451 -46.13 14.72 -24.94
N THR A 452 -46.81 14.61 -26.09
CA THR A 452 -48.26 14.82 -26.26
C THR A 452 -49.10 13.57 -25.98
N ASN A 453 -48.49 12.53 -25.39
CA ASN A 453 -49.12 11.26 -25.01
C ASN A 453 -49.71 10.46 -26.20
N ARG A 454 -49.09 10.56 -27.38
CA ARG A 454 -49.43 9.76 -28.57
C ARG A 454 -48.48 8.58 -28.68
N ARG A 455 -49.02 7.38 -28.93
CA ARG A 455 -48.23 6.17 -29.10
C ARG A 455 -47.79 6.02 -30.56
N ARG A 456 -46.50 6.21 -30.83
CA ARG A 456 -45.88 6.16 -32.17
C ARG A 456 -45.33 4.79 -32.56
N GLY A 457 -45.20 3.86 -31.62
CA GLY A 457 -44.73 2.51 -31.90
C GLY A 457 -43.97 1.90 -30.73
N SER A 458 -43.04 0.99 -31.04
CA SER A 458 -42.11 0.42 -30.07
C SER A 458 -40.72 0.27 -30.66
N LEU A 459 -39.70 0.40 -29.82
CA LEU A 459 -38.32 0.06 -30.12
C LEU A 459 -37.92 -1.15 -29.28
N VAL A 460 -37.56 -2.25 -29.93
CA VAL A 460 -37.05 -3.46 -29.27
C VAL A 460 -35.54 -3.49 -29.41
N VAL A 461 -34.81 -3.53 -28.30
CA VAL A 461 -33.34 -3.69 -28.28
C VAL A 461 -32.97 -5.08 -27.76
N TYR A 462 -31.96 -5.69 -28.37
CA TYR A 462 -31.53 -7.06 -28.09
C TYR A 462 -30.09 -7.07 -27.56
N ARG A 463 -29.82 -7.95 -26.59
CA ARG A 463 -28.48 -8.21 -26.07
C ARG A 463 -28.27 -9.70 -25.82
N VAL A 464 -27.18 -10.24 -26.33
CA VAL A 464 -26.75 -11.63 -26.09
C VAL A 464 -26.24 -11.76 -24.65
N TYR A 465 -26.50 -12.90 -24.01
CA TYR A 465 -26.01 -13.13 -22.64
C TYR A 465 -24.48 -13.09 -22.59
N SER A 466 -23.95 -12.30 -21.65
CA SER A 466 -22.52 -12.13 -21.40
C SER A 466 -22.24 -12.13 -19.90
N GLN A 467 -21.03 -12.55 -19.52
CA GLN A 467 -20.59 -12.46 -18.12
C GLN A 467 -20.30 -11.01 -17.68
N ARG A 468 -20.26 -10.06 -18.62
CA ARG A 468 -20.12 -8.63 -18.32
C ARG A 468 -21.49 -7.98 -18.08
N GLY A 469 -21.60 -7.21 -17.00
CA GLY A 469 -22.77 -6.37 -16.73
C GLY A 469 -23.06 -5.40 -17.88
N LEU A 470 -24.27 -4.83 -17.95
CA LEU A 470 -24.59 -3.79 -18.93
C LEU A 470 -23.79 -2.53 -18.61
N GLN A 471 -22.90 -2.12 -19.51
CA GLN A 471 -22.04 -0.93 -19.33
C GLN A 471 -22.75 0.33 -19.82
N LEU A 472 -23.98 0.57 -19.35
CA LEU A 472 -24.79 1.73 -19.69
C LEU A 472 -25.83 1.98 -18.60
N ASP A 473 -26.10 3.26 -18.30
CA ASP A 473 -27.18 3.64 -17.38
C ASP A 473 -28.53 3.39 -18.05
N VAL A 474 -29.23 2.36 -17.57
CA VAL A 474 -30.53 1.92 -18.09
C VAL A 474 -31.55 3.06 -18.12
N ASN A 475 -31.49 3.98 -17.15
CA ASN A 475 -32.43 5.10 -17.09
C ASN A 475 -32.35 5.99 -18.34
N LEU A 476 -31.18 6.11 -18.97
CA LEU A 476 -31.04 6.91 -20.19
C LEU A 476 -31.86 6.35 -21.35
N ILE A 477 -31.90 5.02 -21.47
CA ILE A 477 -32.61 4.32 -22.54
C ILE A 477 -34.08 4.12 -22.22
N THR A 478 -34.47 4.06 -20.94
CA THR A 478 -35.87 3.83 -20.55
C THR A 478 -36.69 5.10 -20.33
N SER A 479 -36.05 6.27 -20.19
CA SER A 479 -36.76 7.53 -19.90
C SER A 479 -36.66 8.56 -21.03
N ALA A 480 -35.51 9.20 -21.19
CA ALA A 480 -35.35 10.33 -22.12
C ALA A 480 -35.33 9.89 -23.59
N PHE A 481 -34.66 8.77 -23.88
CA PHE A 481 -34.46 8.30 -25.24
C PHE A 481 -35.75 7.91 -25.99
N PRO A 482 -36.68 7.11 -25.42
CA PRO A 482 -37.90 6.70 -26.12
C PRO A 482 -38.82 7.89 -26.44
N VAL A 483 -38.90 8.86 -25.51
CA VAL A 483 -39.70 10.08 -25.68
C VAL A 483 -39.11 10.97 -26.77
N ALA A 484 -37.79 11.21 -26.75
CA ALA A 484 -37.12 12.00 -27.79
C ALA A 484 -37.26 11.36 -29.18
N LEU A 485 -37.17 10.03 -29.25
CA LEU A 485 -37.37 9.27 -30.49
C LEU A 485 -38.82 9.35 -30.98
N ALA A 486 -39.80 9.20 -30.08
CA ALA A 486 -41.21 9.31 -30.40
C ALA A 486 -41.55 10.71 -30.95
N ASP A 487 -41.07 11.77 -30.30
CA ASP A 487 -41.29 13.15 -30.73
C ASP A 487 -40.59 13.46 -32.06
N ALA A 488 -39.38 12.91 -32.29
CA ALA A 488 -38.69 13.05 -33.57
C ALA A 488 -39.46 12.39 -34.72
N LEU A 489 -39.95 11.18 -34.50
CA LEU A 489 -40.79 10.48 -35.47
C LEU A 489 -42.09 11.25 -35.72
N ASP A 490 -42.77 11.73 -34.67
CA ASP A 490 -43.99 12.55 -34.78
C ASP A 490 -43.76 13.81 -35.63
N ARG A 491 -42.65 14.52 -35.41
CA ARG A 491 -42.26 15.69 -36.24
C ARG A 491 -41.99 15.31 -37.68
N VAL A 492 -41.17 14.30 -37.94
CA VAL A 492 -40.80 13.88 -39.29
C VAL A 492 -42.04 13.48 -40.10
N PHE A 493 -42.99 12.78 -39.48
CA PHE A 493 -44.24 12.38 -40.14
C PHE A 493 -45.23 13.55 -40.32
N ALA A 494 -45.25 14.53 -39.41
CA ALA A 494 -46.06 15.74 -39.55
C ALA A 494 -45.50 16.73 -40.61
N THR A 495 -44.18 16.84 -40.75
CA THR A 495 -43.57 17.82 -41.69
C THR A 495 -43.70 17.40 -43.16
N ALA A 496 -43.98 16.12 -43.43
CA ALA A 496 -44.33 15.63 -44.78
C ALA A 496 -45.62 16.27 -45.34
N GLU A 497 -46.43 16.91 -44.49
CA GLU A 497 -47.67 17.60 -44.82
C GLU A 497 -47.46 18.90 -45.64
N VAL A 498 -46.25 19.50 -45.60
CA VAL A 498 -46.01 20.84 -46.19
C VAL A 498 -45.49 20.80 -47.64
N LEU A 499 -44.97 19.66 -48.12
CA LEU A 499 -44.29 19.57 -49.42
C LEU A 499 -45.14 19.00 -50.59
N THR A 500 -46.39 18.62 -50.37
CA THR A 500 -47.22 17.96 -51.41
C THR A 500 -48.46 18.73 -51.88
N THR A 501 -48.73 19.95 -51.41
CA THR A 501 -49.84 20.78 -51.93
C THR A 501 -49.37 21.75 -53.04
N ALA A 502 -49.13 21.23 -54.26
CA ALA A 502 -49.30 21.98 -55.50
C ALA A 502 -49.30 21.05 -56.74
N PRO A 503 -50.49 20.66 -57.21
CA PRO A 503 -50.78 20.76 -58.64
C PRO A 503 -52.09 21.53 -58.86
N GLY A 504 -52.05 22.50 -59.77
CA GLY A 504 -53.05 23.55 -59.88
C GLY A 504 -54.40 23.15 -60.47
N GLU A 505 -55.36 24.07 -60.31
CA GLU A 505 -56.51 24.22 -61.18
C GLU A 505 -56.87 25.71 -61.37
N VAL A 506 -56.87 26.11 -62.66
CA VAL A 506 -57.90 26.93 -63.34
C VAL A 506 -58.14 28.36 -62.80
N GLN A 507 -57.61 29.41 -63.43
CA GLN A 507 -58.07 30.12 -64.64
C GLN A 507 -59.34 30.99 -64.46
N TYR A 508 -59.19 32.25 -64.88
CA TYR A 508 -60.17 33.31 -65.16
C TYR A 508 -60.63 34.25 -64.04
N LEU A 509 -60.04 35.45 -64.04
CA LEU A 509 -60.81 36.70 -64.08
C LEU A 509 -59.96 37.85 -64.64
N ALA A 510 -60.03 38.00 -65.96
CA ALA A 510 -59.75 39.26 -66.65
C ALA A 510 -61.01 39.59 -67.45
N ALA A 511 -61.90 40.40 -66.86
CA ALA A 511 -62.83 41.25 -67.57
C ALA A 511 -63.32 42.36 -66.62
N ASN A 512 -62.99 43.59 -67.01
CA ASN A 512 -63.64 44.87 -66.69
C ASN A 512 -63.44 45.49 -65.30
N LEU A 513 -62.53 46.48 -65.32
CA LEU A 513 -62.53 47.83 -64.72
C LEU A 513 -61.29 48.14 -63.88
#